data_AF-F0RQ72-F1
#
_entry.id   AF-F0RQ72-F1
#
_cell.length_a   1.000
_cell.length_b   1.000
_cell.length_c   1.000
_cell.angle_alpha   90.00
_cell.angle_beta   90.00
_cell.angle_gamma   90.00
#
_symmetry.space_group_name_H-M   'P 1'
#
loop_
_entity.id
_entity.type
_entity.pdbx_description
1 polymer ?
#
loop_
_entity_poly.entity_id
_entity_poly.type
_entity_poly.pdbx_seq_one_letter_code
_entity_poly.pdbx_strand_id
1 'polypeptide(L)' 'MGRVEATFEDGSTAVVLEFYPDEVSYSPQEFIGKTREEVRAMHRAKDRAYFLS' A
#
# COMPACT_ATOMS: atom_id res chain seq x y z
N MET A 1 0.15 8.79 10.70
CA MET A 1 0.59 7.52 10.10
C MET A 1 -0.64 6.85 9.49
N GLY A 2 -0.59 6.49 8.21
CA GLY A 2 -1.65 5.74 7.53
C GLY A 2 -1.28 4.27 7.43
N ARG A 3 -2.28 3.38 7.50
CA ARG A 3 -2.09 1.94 7.32
C ARG A 3 -3.20 1.35 6.43
N VAL A 4 -2.83 0.35 5.63
CA VAL A 4 -3.75 -0.44 4.80
C VAL A 4 -3.81 -1.84 5.36
N GLU A 5 -5.02 -2.25 5.75
CA GLU A 5 -5.34 -3.60 6.21
C GLU A 5 -6.08 -4.32 5.08
N ALA A 6 -5.64 -5.54 4.75
CA ALA A 6 -6.26 -6.36 3.73
C ALA A 6 -6.74 -7.68 4.33
N THR A 7 -7.90 -8.13 3.86
CA THR A 7 -8.40 -9.48 4.10
C THR A 7 -7.97 -10.36 2.95
N PHE A 8 -7.26 -11.45 3.25
CA PHE A 8 -6.81 -12.43 2.28
C PHE A 8 -7.89 -13.49 2.04
N GLU A 9 -7.75 -14.27 0.97
CA GLU A 9 -8.71 -15.30 0.58
C GLU A 9 -8.86 -16.42 1.63
N ASP A 10 -7.85 -16.63 2.47
CA ASP A 10 -7.87 -17.55 3.61
C ASP A 10 -8.64 -17.01 4.83
N GLY A 11 -9.22 -15.80 4.72
CA GLY A 11 -9.94 -15.12 5.79
C GLY A 11 -9.03 -14.44 6.82
N SER A 12 -7.70 -14.51 6.66
CA SER A 12 -6.77 -13.78 7.51
C SER A 12 -6.79 -12.29 7.17
N THR A 13 -6.58 -11.45 8.19
CA THR A 13 -6.36 -10.01 8.02
C THR A 13 -4.93 -9.68 8.40
N ALA A 14 -4.28 -8.85 7.59
CA ALA A 14 -2.97 -8.32 7.96
C ALA A 14 -2.76 -6.90 7.43
N VAL A 15 -1.90 -6.16 8.13
CA VAL A 15 -1.36 -4.89 7.65
C VAL A 15 -0.43 -5.19 6.47
N VAL A 16 -0.83 -4.75 5.29
CA VAL A 16 -0.07 -4.93 4.05
C VAL A 16 0.82 -3.74 3.74
N LEU A 17 0.46 -2.57 4.25
CA LEU A 17 1.17 -1.33 4.00
C LEU A 17 1.03 -0.33 5.15
N GLU A 18 2.12 0.35 5.48
CA GLU A 18 2.16 1.51 6.36
C GLU A 18 2.86 2.63 5.59
N PHE A 19 2.32 3.84 5.67
CA PHE A 19 2.80 4.98 4.91
C PHE A 19 2.56 6.29 5.66
N TYR A 20 3.30 7.34 5.30
CA TYR A 20 3.05 8.69 5.79
C TYR A 20 2.15 9.43 4.79
N PRO A 21 0.95 9.90 5.22
CA PRO A 21 -0.02 10.51 4.31
C PRO A 21 0.44 11.85 3.71
N ASP A 22 1.45 12.48 4.32
CA ASP A 22 2.08 13.70 3.82
C ASP A 22 3.01 13.43 2.62
N GLU A 23 3.53 12.20 2.51
CA GLU A 23 4.45 11.77 1.44
C GLU A 23 3.69 11.06 0.31
N VAL A 24 2.64 10.31 0.63
CA VAL A 24 1.91 9.52 -0.38
C VAL A 24 0.45 9.30 0.00
N SER A 25 -0.42 9.29 -1.01
CA SER A 25 -1.85 9.00 -0.87
C SER A 25 -2.26 7.78 -1.70
N TYR A 26 -3.25 7.05 -1.18
CA TYR A 26 -3.76 5.82 -1.79
C TYR A 26 -5.28 5.78 -1.84
N SER A 27 -5.82 5.17 -2.90
CA SER A 27 -7.23 4.76 -3.00
C SER A 27 -7.37 3.26 -2.73
N PRO A 28 -8.40 2.80 -1.98
CA PRO A 28 -8.63 1.39 -1.71
C PRO A 28 -8.68 0.51 -2.98
N GLN A 29 -9.15 1.08 -4.09
CA GLN A 29 -9.26 0.39 -5.38
C GLN A 29 -7.89 -0.02 -5.96
N GLU A 30 -6.81 0.68 -5.59
CA GLU A 30 -5.46 0.36 -6.06
C GLU A 30 -4.94 -0.99 -5.50
N PHE A 31 -5.56 -1.50 -4.43
CA PHE A 31 -5.12 -2.72 -3.74
C PHE A 31 -5.98 -3.95 -4.08
N ILE A 32 -7.14 -3.78 -4.70
CA ILE A 32 -8.04 -4.89 -5.00
C ILE A 32 -7.40 -5.79 -6.09
N GLY A 33 -7.33 -7.09 -5.80
CA GLY A 33 -6.72 -8.07 -6.71
C GLY A 33 -5.19 -8.02 -6.76
N LYS A 34 -4.54 -7.29 -5.84
CA LYS A 34 -3.08 -7.22 -5.73
C LYS A 34 -2.56 -8.12 -4.63
N THR A 35 -1.43 -8.78 -4.90
CA THR A 35 -0.68 -9.47 -3.84
C THR A 35 0.02 -8.45 -2.95
N ARG A 36 0.42 -8.89 -1.75
CA ARG A 36 1.19 -8.06 -0.81
C ARG A 36 2.50 -7.54 -1.42
N GLU A 37 3.14 -8.33 -2.29
CA GLU A 37 4.38 -7.95 -2.96
C GLU A 37 4.15 -6.86 -4.00
N GLU A 38 3.06 -6.94 -4.76
CA GLU A 38 2.67 -5.88 -5.70
C GLU A 38 2.37 -4.57 -4.97
N VAL A 39 1.65 -4.64 -3.85
CA VAL A 39 1.37 -3.47 -3.00
C VAL A 39 2.66 -2.81 -2.50
N ARG A 40 3.64 -3.60 -2.05
CA ARG A 40 4.96 -3.10 -1.63
C ARG A 40 5.76 -2.51 -2.79
N ALA A 41 5.71 -3.11 -3.97
CA ALA A 41 6.37 -2.58 -5.16
C ALA A 41 5.78 -1.21 -5.56
N MET A 42 4.45 -1.09 -5.51
CA MET A 42 3.74 0.15 -5.79
C MET A 42 4.09 1.26 -4.78
N HIS A 43 4.13 0.92 -3.48
CA HIS A 43 4.54 1.88 -2.46
C HIS A 43 5.96 2.38 -2.71
N ARG A 44 6.92 1.47 -2.93
CA ARG A 44 8.31 1.86 -3.23
C ARG A 44 8.44 2.73 -4.48
N ALA A 45 7.58 2.56 -5.47
CA ALA A 45 7.58 3.42 -6.65
C ALA A 45 7.06 4.83 -6.34
N LYS A 46 5.94 4.95 -5.61
CA LYS A 46 5.38 6.25 -5.21
C LYS A 46 6.29 7.00 -4.23
N ASP A 47 6.85 6.29 -3.27
CA ASP A 47 7.79 6.81 -2.27
C ASP A 47 9.02 7.42 -2.95
N ARG A 48 9.65 6.70 -3.89
CA ARG A 48 10.74 7.25 -4.71
C ARG A 48 10.32 8.45 -5.54
N ALA A 49 9.11 8.45 -6.10
CA ALA A 49 8.62 9.57 -6.89
C ALA A 49 8.48 10.85 -6.05
N TYR A 50 8.08 10.73 -4.78
CA TYR A 50 8.05 11.86 -3.84
C TYR A 50 9.46 12.46 -3.62
N PHE A 51 10.47 11.63 -3.35
CA PHE A 51 11.84 12.09 -3.15
C PHE A 51 12.53 12.64 -4.41
N LEU A 52 12.03 12.29 -5.59
CA LEU A 52 12.56 12.73 -6.89
C LEU A 52 11.81 13.95 -7.48
N SER A 53 10.76 14.44 -6.82
CA SER A 53 9.89 15.52 -7.30
C SER A 53 10.22 16.89 -6.73
#